data_AF-A0A2X0L9P1-F1
#
_entry.id   AF-A0A2X0L9P1-F1
#
_cell.length_a   1.000
_cell.length_b   1.000
_cell.length_c   1.000
_cell.angle_alpha   90.00
_cell.angle_beta   90.00
_cell.angle_gamma   90.00
#
_symmetry.space_group_name_H-M   'P 1'
#
loop_
_entity.id
_entity.type
_entity.pdbx_description
1 polymer ?
#
loop_
_entity_poly.entity_id
_entity_poly.type
_entity_poly.pdbx_seq_one_letter_code
_entity_poly.pdbx_strand_id
1 'polypeptide(L)'
;MRQLKHHEAKLLKKVDFLSWKSDAGMREVKVMRRYHVQNRDDYHSYNKICGQVRRLSHLLSRLPPADPFRAKYEHMLLSKLYDMGILDRGAKMSDIEGSDAPVVKGFDGKIKEVEGQGKKEGKVTVGALCRRRLAVVLVRLKMAETVKLVSGFLFSYPLICLLTLLVCDAVQAVTYIEQGHVRVGPDPITDPAFLVTRNMEDFVTWVDTSKLKRHVQKYNDELDDFDLMA
;
A
#
# COMPACT_ATOMS: atom_id res chain seq x y z
N MET A 1 11.92 -21.92 -19.50
CA MET A 1 11.31 -22.60 -20.67
C MET A 1 11.83 -21.95 -21.94
N ARG A 2 11.99 -22.71 -23.03
CA ARG A 2 12.40 -22.17 -24.34
C ARG A 2 11.28 -21.29 -24.92
N GLN A 3 11.64 -20.24 -25.67
CA GLN A 3 10.69 -19.43 -26.42
C GLN A 3 10.04 -20.26 -27.55
N LEU A 4 8.70 -20.24 -27.61
CA LEU A 4 7.91 -20.95 -28.63
C LEU A 4 8.06 -20.28 -30.00
N LYS A 5 8.11 -21.09 -31.07
CA LYS A 5 8.08 -20.59 -32.45
C LYS A 5 6.68 -20.07 -32.80
N HIS A 6 6.59 -19.24 -33.83
CA HIS A 6 5.31 -18.62 -34.24
C HIS A 6 4.17 -19.62 -34.47
N HIS A 7 4.44 -20.76 -35.12
CA HIS A 7 3.43 -21.80 -35.36
C HIS A 7 3.01 -22.54 -34.09
N GLU A 8 3.95 -22.79 -33.18
CA GLU A 8 3.69 -23.41 -31.87
C GLU A 8 2.85 -22.49 -30.97
N ALA A 9 3.20 -21.20 -30.93
CA ALA A 9 2.44 -20.19 -30.19
C ALA A 9 1.01 -19.98 -30.74
N LYS A 10 0.81 -20.16 -32.05
CA LYS A 10 -0.51 -20.06 -32.68
C LYS A 10 -1.43 -21.23 -32.30
N LEU A 11 -0.87 -22.41 -32.06
CA LEU A 11 -1.59 -23.60 -31.57
C LEU A 11 -1.80 -23.52 -30.05
N LEU A 12 -0.80 -23.10 -29.29
CA LEU A 12 -0.76 -23.13 -27.83
C LEU A 12 -1.12 -21.78 -27.19
N LYS A 13 -2.15 -21.09 -27.70
CA LYS A 13 -2.55 -19.74 -27.23
C LYS A 13 -3.04 -19.67 -25.78
N LYS A 14 -3.53 -20.78 -25.23
CA LYS A 14 -4.05 -20.85 -23.85
C LYS A 14 -3.05 -21.43 -22.86
N VAL A 15 -1.91 -21.90 -23.35
CA VAL A 15 -0.91 -22.60 -22.53
C VAL A 15 0.07 -21.57 -22.02
N ASP A 16 -0.15 -21.13 -20.79
CA ASP A 16 0.82 -20.39 -20.00
C ASP A 16 0.97 -21.13 -18.66
N PHE A 17 2.20 -21.52 -18.33
CA PHE A 17 2.49 -22.25 -17.09
C PHE A 17 2.60 -21.32 -15.89
N LEU A 18 2.88 -20.03 -16.10
CA LEU A 18 3.18 -19.08 -15.02
C LEU A 18 1.96 -18.27 -14.60
N SER A 19 1.05 -17.95 -15.52
CA SER A 19 -0.12 -17.11 -15.22
C SER A 19 -1.44 -17.80 -15.54
N TRP A 20 -2.05 -18.38 -14.50
CA TRP A 20 -3.36 -19.02 -14.60
C TRP A 20 -4.46 -17.97 -14.38
N LYS A 21 -5.62 -18.15 -15.01
CA LYS A 21 -6.74 -17.19 -14.88
C LYS A 21 -7.31 -17.11 -13.47
N SER A 22 -7.22 -18.19 -12.72
CA SER A 22 -7.58 -18.24 -11.29
C SER A 22 -6.56 -17.53 -10.41
N ASP A 23 -5.31 -17.42 -10.86
CA ASP A 23 -4.25 -16.78 -10.09
C ASP A 23 -4.31 -15.27 -10.29
N ALA A 24 -5.05 -14.61 -9.40
CA ALA A 24 -4.85 -13.19 -9.10
C ALA A 24 -3.46 -12.90 -8.49
N GLY A 25 -2.59 -13.92 -8.37
CA GLY A 25 -1.28 -13.88 -7.74
C GLY A 25 -0.35 -12.80 -8.28
N MET A 26 -0.42 -12.42 -9.56
CA MET A 26 0.46 -11.37 -10.10
C MET A 26 0.17 -9.99 -9.50
N ARG A 27 -1.10 -9.68 -9.17
CA ARG A 27 -1.46 -8.41 -8.49
C ARG A 27 -1.04 -8.45 -7.03
N GLU A 28 -1.31 -9.55 -6.35
CA GLU A 28 -0.92 -9.82 -4.97
C GLU A 28 0.61 -9.69 -4.81
N VAL A 29 1.39 -10.43 -5.59
CA VAL A 29 2.86 -10.40 -5.58
C VAL A 29 3.38 -8.99 -5.90
N LYS A 30 2.75 -8.25 -6.82
CA LYS A 30 3.14 -6.87 -7.11
C LYS A 30 2.93 -5.95 -5.91
N VAL A 31 1.81 -6.06 -5.21
CA VAL A 31 1.51 -5.25 -4.01
C VAL A 31 2.43 -5.66 -2.86
N MET A 32 2.64 -6.96 -2.65
CA MET A 32 3.55 -7.48 -1.63
C MET A 32 4.98 -6.99 -1.84
N ARG A 33 5.48 -7.07 -3.08
CA ARG A 33 6.82 -6.57 -3.42
C ARG A 33 6.93 -5.05 -3.30
N ARG A 34 5.89 -4.32 -3.69
CA ARG A 34 5.89 -2.84 -3.65
C ARG A 34 5.94 -2.29 -2.23
N TYR A 35 5.16 -2.87 -1.31
CA TYR A 35 5.05 -2.36 0.06
C TYR A 35 5.75 -3.23 1.10
N HIS A 36 6.58 -4.18 0.65
CA HIS A 36 7.28 -5.15 1.49
C HIS A 36 6.36 -5.83 2.53
N VAL A 37 5.24 -6.38 2.05
CA VAL A 37 4.35 -7.19 2.88
C VAL A 37 4.95 -8.59 2.98
N GLN A 38 5.46 -8.96 4.15
CA GLN A 38 6.09 -10.26 4.39
C GLN A 38 5.07 -11.40 4.39
N ASN A 39 3.94 -11.22 5.10
CA ASN A 39 2.92 -12.24 5.25
C ASN A 39 1.89 -12.21 4.13
N ARG A 40 1.54 -13.39 3.61
CA ARG A 40 0.47 -13.53 2.60
C ARG A 40 -0.92 -13.31 3.21
N ASP A 41 -1.12 -13.75 4.45
CA ASP A 41 -2.42 -13.67 5.13
C ASP A 41 -2.87 -12.23 5.39
N ASP A 42 -1.93 -11.31 5.59
CA ASP A 42 -2.21 -9.87 5.73
C ASP A 42 -2.91 -9.34 4.46
N TYR A 43 -2.40 -9.71 3.28
CA TYR A 43 -2.98 -9.28 2.01
C TYR A 43 -4.41 -9.81 1.84
N HIS A 44 -4.65 -11.08 2.16
CA HIS A 44 -5.99 -11.67 2.10
C HIS A 44 -6.96 -11.01 3.10
N SER A 45 -6.49 -10.68 4.30
CA SER A 45 -7.28 -10.00 5.34
C SER A 45 -7.66 -8.59 4.89
N TYR A 46 -6.71 -7.81 4.36
CA TYR A 46 -7.01 -6.49 3.79
C TYR A 46 -7.96 -6.55 2.61
N ASN A 47 -7.86 -7.57 1.75
CA ASN A 47 -8.77 -7.75 0.63
C ASN A 47 -10.21 -8.06 1.10
N LYS A 48 -10.36 -8.89 2.15
CA LYS A 48 -11.67 -9.16 2.77
C LYS A 48 -12.31 -7.88 3.33
N ILE A 49 -11.53 -7.04 4.02
CA ILE A 49 -11.99 -5.76 4.59
C ILE A 49 -12.43 -4.80 3.47
N CYS A 50 -11.61 -4.62 2.43
CA CYS A 50 -11.99 -3.82 1.26
C CYS A 50 -13.28 -4.32 0.60
N GLY A 51 -13.45 -5.65 0.52
CA GLY A 51 -14.68 -6.27 0.03
C GLY A 51 -15.91 -6.00 0.92
N GLN A 52 -15.75 -5.99 2.25
CA GLN A 52 -16.83 -5.62 3.17
C GLN A 52 -17.22 -4.14 3.03
N VAL A 53 -16.25 -3.23 2.93
CA VAL A 53 -16.50 -1.79 2.75
C VAL A 53 -17.25 -1.52 1.44
N ARG A 54 -16.83 -2.15 0.34
CA ARG A 54 -17.52 -2.00 -0.96
C ARG A 54 -18.92 -2.60 -0.93
N ARG A 55 -19.11 -3.75 -0.30
CA ARG A 55 -20.45 -4.34 -0.12
C ARG A 55 -21.35 -3.38 0.64
N LEU A 56 -20.89 -2.79 1.74
CA LEU A 56 -21.64 -1.79 2.50
C LEU A 56 -21.99 -0.57 1.63
N SER A 57 -21.03 -0.08 0.84
CA SER A 57 -21.25 1.04 -0.10
C SER A 57 -22.33 0.72 -1.12
N HIS A 58 -22.27 -0.46 -1.77
CA HIS A 58 -23.28 -0.88 -2.74
C HIS A 58 -24.67 -1.07 -2.11
N LEU A 59 -24.73 -1.57 -0.87
CA LEU A 59 -25.98 -1.70 -0.13
C LEU A 59 -26.61 -0.32 0.15
N LEU A 60 -25.79 0.67 0.54
CA LEU A 60 -26.24 2.04 0.75
C LEU A 60 -26.71 2.71 -0.55
N SER A 61 -26.05 2.43 -1.69
CA SER A 61 -26.47 2.95 -3.00
C SER A 61 -27.82 2.39 -3.48
N ARG A 62 -28.22 1.20 -3.01
CA ARG A 62 -29.51 0.58 -3.32
C ARG A 62 -30.67 1.16 -2.52
N LEU A 63 -30.41 1.80 -1.38
CA LEU A 63 -31.45 2.48 -0.61
C LEU A 63 -32.01 3.68 -1.40
N PRO A 64 -33.27 4.09 -1.15
CA PRO A 64 -33.81 5.30 -1.75
C PRO A 64 -32.94 6.53 -1.38
N PRO A 65 -33.02 7.66 -2.11
CA PRO A 65 -32.25 8.85 -1.78
C PRO A 65 -32.91 9.74 -0.70
N ALA A 66 -34.19 9.48 -0.40
CA ALA A 66 -35.00 10.35 0.47
C ALA A 66 -34.90 9.99 1.96
N ASP A 67 -34.38 8.82 2.32
CA ASP A 67 -34.33 8.38 3.72
C ASP A 67 -33.16 9.03 4.48
N PRO A 68 -33.39 9.50 5.72
CA PRO A 68 -32.34 10.11 6.54
C PRO A 68 -31.27 9.09 6.99
N PHE A 69 -31.57 7.80 6.91
CA PHE A 69 -30.64 6.72 7.27
C PHE A 69 -29.47 6.67 6.27
N ARG A 70 -29.75 6.69 4.96
CA ARG A 70 -28.71 6.77 3.93
C ARG A 70 -27.71 7.89 4.18
N ALA A 71 -28.19 9.12 4.41
CA ALA A 71 -27.32 10.27 4.65
C ALA A 71 -26.43 10.10 5.90
N LYS A 72 -26.99 9.56 7.00
CA LYS A 72 -26.24 9.33 8.25
C LYS A 72 -25.10 8.32 8.06
N TYR A 73 -25.38 7.19 7.42
CA TYR A 73 -24.39 6.12 7.25
C TYR A 73 -23.38 6.43 6.16
N GLU A 74 -23.76 7.17 5.11
CA GLU A 74 -22.82 7.73 4.14
C GLU A 74 -21.81 8.65 4.82
N HIS A 75 -22.29 9.58 5.65
CA HIS A 75 -21.41 10.47 6.41
C HIS A 75 -20.49 9.71 7.38
N MET A 76 -21.04 8.75 8.13
CA MET A 76 -20.25 7.94 9.08
C MET A 76 -19.19 7.10 8.36
N LEU A 77 -19.50 6.53 7.19
CA LEU A 77 -18.56 5.76 6.39
C LEU A 77 -17.43 6.65 5.85
N LEU A 78 -17.76 7.80 5.27
CA LEU A 78 -16.79 8.75 4.73
C LEU A 78 -15.88 9.32 5.81
N SER A 79 -16.45 9.72 6.97
CA SER A 79 -15.67 10.19 8.12
C SER A 79 -14.67 9.13 8.55
N LYS A 80 -15.12 7.89 8.78
CA LYS A 80 -14.24 6.82 9.24
C LYS A 80 -13.12 6.48 8.25
N LEU A 81 -13.43 6.47 6.95
CA LEU A 81 -12.42 6.23 5.90
C LEU A 81 -11.42 7.39 5.77
N TYR A 82 -11.86 8.62 6.05
CA TYR A 82 -11.01 9.81 6.10
C TYR A 82 -10.09 9.82 7.33
N ASP A 83 -10.61 9.45 8.51
CA ASP A 83 -9.84 9.37 9.75
C ASP A 83 -8.77 8.27 9.68
N MET A 84 -9.11 7.12 9.09
CA MET A 84 -8.14 6.07 8.74
C MET A 84 -7.17 6.52 7.63
N GLY A 85 -7.47 7.59 6.91
CA GLY A 85 -6.61 8.20 5.92
C GLY A 85 -6.57 7.47 4.56
N ILE A 86 -7.58 6.67 4.26
CA ILE A 86 -7.70 5.96 2.97
C ILE A 86 -8.19 6.92 1.87
N LEU A 87 -9.04 7.88 2.25
CA LEU A 87 -9.61 8.89 1.36
C LEU A 87 -9.04 10.28 1.67
N ASP A 88 -8.97 11.12 0.63
CA ASP A 88 -8.60 12.53 0.76
C ASP A 88 -9.82 13.42 1.10
N ARG A 89 -9.56 14.69 1.45
CA ARG A 89 -10.62 15.67 1.76
C ARG A 89 -11.54 15.86 0.56
N GLY A 90 -12.85 15.76 0.79
CA GLY A 90 -13.87 15.95 -0.26
C GLY A 90 -14.24 14.69 -1.04
N ALA A 91 -13.87 13.50 -0.54
CA ALA A 91 -14.28 12.24 -1.15
C ALA A 91 -15.80 12.05 -1.13
N LYS A 92 -16.33 11.50 -2.22
CA LYS A 92 -17.76 11.20 -2.41
C LYS A 92 -17.98 9.70 -2.37
N MET A 93 -19.22 9.28 -2.14
CA MET A 93 -19.60 7.85 -2.11
C MET A 93 -19.16 7.10 -3.39
N SER A 94 -19.20 7.77 -4.54
CA SER A 94 -18.77 7.22 -5.84
C SER A 94 -17.28 6.86 -5.92
N ASP A 95 -16.42 7.45 -5.09
CA ASP A 95 -14.99 7.15 -5.06
C ASP A 95 -14.69 5.76 -4.47
N ILE A 96 -15.65 5.17 -3.76
CA ILE A 96 -15.56 3.84 -3.14
C ILE A 96 -15.99 2.75 -4.13
N GLU A 97 -16.91 3.06 -5.05
CA GLU A 97 -17.58 2.12 -5.97
C GLU A 97 -16.74 1.64 -7.16
N GLY A 98 -15.42 1.64 -7.05
CA GLY A 98 -14.59 1.00 -8.05
C GLY A 98 -14.70 -0.51 -7.97
N SER A 99 -15.11 -1.13 -9.07
CA SER A 99 -14.99 -2.58 -9.21
C SER A 99 -13.50 -2.92 -9.35
N ASP A 100 -12.96 -3.71 -8.42
CA ASP A 100 -11.87 -4.62 -8.74
C ASP A 100 -12.43 -5.73 -9.63
N ALA A 101 -12.98 -5.39 -10.80
CA ALA A 101 -13.17 -6.40 -11.81
C ALA A 101 -11.77 -6.95 -12.14
N PRO A 102 -11.55 -8.27 -12.12
CA PRO A 102 -10.33 -8.82 -12.68
C PRO A 102 -10.22 -8.28 -14.11
N VAL A 103 -9.07 -7.68 -14.42
CA VAL A 103 -8.74 -7.35 -15.80
C VAL A 103 -8.54 -8.67 -16.52
N VAL A 104 -9.63 -9.26 -17.00
CA VAL A 104 -9.57 -10.41 -17.88
C VAL A 104 -8.98 -9.93 -19.18
N LYS A 105 -7.69 -10.20 -19.40
CA LYS A 105 -7.10 -10.09 -20.72
C LYS A 105 -7.92 -10.99 -21.65
N GLY A 106 -8.38 -10.41 -22.76
CA GLY A 106 -8.94 -11.19 -23.85
C GLY A 106 -7.94 -12.24 -24.31
N PHE A 107 -8.45 -13.30 -24.92
CA PHE A 107 -7.70 -14.42 -25.49
C PHE A 107 -6.60 -14.00 -26.49
N ASP A 108 -6.66 -12.77 -26.97
CA ASP A 108 -5.78 -12.09 -27.93
C ASP A 108 -4.63 -11.30 -27.29
N GLY A 109 -4.47 -11.32 -25.97
CA GLY A 109 -3.44 -10.54 -25.26
C GLY A 109 -3.69 -9.03 -25.27
N LYS A 110 -4.69 -8.56 -26.04
CA LYS A 110 -5.24 -7.21 -25.94
C LYS A 110 -6.04 -7.08 -24.65
N ILE A 111 -5.79 -5.98 -23.94
CA ILE A 111 -6.72 -5.48 -22.94
C ILE A 111 -7.97 -5.11 -23.73
N LYS A 112 -9.03 -5.91 -23.65
CA LYS A 112 -10.35 -5.43 -24.08
C LYS A 112 -10.81 -4.48 -22.99
N GLU A 113 -10.52 -3.20 -23.20
CA GLU A 113 -11.34 -2.16 -22.58
C GLU A 113 -12.75 -2.39 -23.09
N VAL A 114 -13.68 -2.68 -22.19
CA VAL A 114 -15.09 -2.52 -22.53
C VAL A 114 -15.26 -1.03 -22.75
N GLU A 115 -15.26 -0.60 -24.00
CA GLU A 115 -15.57 0.77 -24.39
C GLU A 115 -16.94 1.12 -23.81
N GLY A 116 -16.98 2.14 -22.96
CA GLY A 116 -18.22 2.61 -22.34
C GLY A 116 -18.30 2.52 -20.81
N GLN A 117 -17.17 2.56 -20.09
CA GLN A 117 -17.07 3.18 -18.76
C GLN A 117 -15.58 3.23 -18.39
N GLY A 118 -15.01 4.44 -18.37
CA GLY A 118 -13.64 4.65 -17.91
C GLY A 118 -13.44 3.91 -16.59
N LYS A 119 -12.43 3.04 -16.56
CA LYS A 119 -12.11 2.19 -15.41
C LYS A 119 -11.71 3.08 -14.23
N LYS A 120 -12.70 3.53 -13.46
CA LYS A 120 -12.45 4.23 -12.21
C LYS A 120 -11.98 3.18 -11.22
N GLU A 121 -10.67 3.10 -11.05
CA GLU A 121 -10.10 2.37 -9.92
C GLU A 121 -10.65 3.02 -8.65
N GLY A 122 -11.37 2.23 -7.84
CA GLY A 122 -11.92 2.73 -6.59
C GLY A 122 -10.77 3.14 -5.69
N LYS A 123 -10.92 4.26 -4.96
CA LYS A 123 -9.85 4.77 -4.09
C LYS A 123 -9.58 3.82 -2.92
N VAL A 124 -10.58 3.04 -2.51
CA VAL A 124 -10.48 2.00 -1.50
C VAL A 124 -9.90 0.72 -2.13
N THR A 125 -8.58 0.55 -2.02
CA THR A 125 -7.84 -0.64 -2.47
C THR A 125 -6.96 -1.18 -1.36
N VAL A 126 -6.54 -2.45 -1.49
CA VAL A 126 -5.51 -3.03 -0.60
C VAL A 126 -4.23 -2.18 -0.61
N GLY A 127 -3.86 -1.62 -1.76
CA GLY A 127 -2.73 -0.70 -1.84
C GLY A 127 -2.89 0.57 -1.01
N ALA A 128 -4.11 1.09 -0.84
CA ALA A 128 -4.37 2.25 0.02
C ALA A 128 -4.18 1.93 1.51
N LEU A 129 -4.60 0.74 1.94
CA LEU A 129 -4.32 0.24 3.29
C LEU A 129 -2.82 -0.01 3.50
N CYS A 130 -2.13 -0.61 2.53
CA CYS A 130 -0.69 -0.86 2.63
C CYS A 130 0.14 0.43 2.75
N ARG A 131 -0.32 1.55 2.15
CA ARG A 131 0.33 2.87 2.32
C ARG A 131 0.22 3.43 3.75
N ARG A 132 -0.74 2.95 4.54
CA ARG A 132 -0.95 3.36 5.93
C ARG A 132 -0.24 2.49 6.95
N ARG A 133 0.56 1.51 6.51
CA ARG A 133 1.44 0.75 7.39
C ARG A 133 2.55 1.64 7.94
N LEU A 134 2.92 1.43 9.20
CA LEU A 134 3.94 2.19 9.92
C LEU A 134 5.25 2.29 9.11
N ALA A 135 5.74 1.19 8.58
CA ALA A 135 6.97 1.18 7.76
C ALA A 135 6.91 2.12 6.55
N VAL A 136 5.75 2.22 5.88
CA VAL A 136 5.58 3.10 4.72
C VAL A 136 5.40 4.56 5.14
N VAL A 137 4.72 4.79 6.27
CA VAL A 137 4.53 6.13 6.84
C VAL A 137 5.87 6.73 7.29
N LEU A 138 6.76 5.93 7.88
CA LEU A 138 8.11 6.37 8.28
C LEU A 138 8.95 6.87 7.10
N VAL A 139 8.87 6.18 5.96
CA VAL A 139 9.54 6.61 4.71
C VAL A 139 8.95 7.94 4.23
N ARG A 140 7.63 8.13 4.34
CA ARG A 140 6.96 9.39 3.97
C ARG A 140 7.37 10.55 4.87
N LEU A 141 7.62 10.30 6.15
CA LEU A 141 8.10 11.26 7.14
C LEU A 141 9.61 11.50 7.08
N LYS A 142 10.33 10.88 6.12
CA LYS A 142 11.80 10.95 5.98
C LYS A 142 12.59 10.49 7.22
N MET A 143 12.00 9.66 8.07
CA MET A 143 12.68 9.07 9.23
C MET A 143 13.58 7.89 8.83
N ALA A 144 13.23 7.20 7.75
CA ALA A 144 14.07 6.19 7.12
C ALA A 144 14.33 6.63 5.68
N GLU A 145 15.57 7.00 5.38
CA GLU A 145 16.05 7.14 4.02
C GLU A 145 16.41 5.76 3.48
N THR A 146 16.29 5.56 2.18
CA THR A 146 16.84 4.38 1.54
C THR A 146 18.05 4.72 0.74
N VAL A 147 19.17 4.69 1.45
CA VAL A 147 20.47 4.44 0.85
C VAL A 147 20.56 2.96 0.49
N LYS A 148 19.84 2.56 -0.57
CA LYS A 148 20.45 1.62 -1.52
C LYS A 148 20.99 2.47 -2.65
N LEU A 149 22.15 3.07 -2.40
CA LEU A 149 23.15 3.12 -3.46
C LEU A 149 23.31 1.68 -3.94
N VAL A 150 22.65 1.34 -5.05
CA VAL A 150 23.13 0.28 -5.92
C VAL A 150 24.45 0.81 -6.46
N SER A 151 25.50 0.67 -5.65
CA SER A 151 26.87 0.78 -6.10
C SER A 151 27.10 -0.38 -7.07
N GLY A 152 26.98 -0.08 -8.36
CA GLY A 152 27.31 -0.96 -9.48
C GLY A 152 26.10 -1.65 -10.11
N PHE A 153 25.90 -1.43 -11.41
CA PHE A 153 24.91 -2.05 -12.32
C PHE A 153 23.58 -1.34 -12.58
N LEU A 154 23.63 -0.05 -12.96
CA LEU A 154 22.59 0.53 -13.83
C LEU A 154 23.24 1.40 -14.93
N PHE A 155 23.81 0.75 -15.94
CA PHE A 155 24.06 1.35 -17.27
C PHE A 155 23.40 0.45 -18.32
N SER A 156 22.11 0.64 -18.62
CA SER A 156 21.60 0.32 -19.98
C SER A 156 20.15 0.75 -20.30
N TYR A 157 19.26 1.04 -19.34
CA TYR A 157 17.85 1.32 -19.69
C TYR A 157 17.28 2.58 -18.99
N PRO A 158 17.28 3.74 -19.66
CA PRO A 158 16.83 5.02 -19.08
C PRO A 158 15.30 5.18 -18.97
N LEU A 159 14.48 4.29 -19.54
CA LEU A 159 13.01 4.47 -19.58
C LEU A 159 12.21 3.77 -18.47
N ILE A 160 12.83 2.91 -17.65
CA ILE A 160 12.15 2.20 -16.54
C ILE A 160 12.36 2.93 -15.20
N CYS A 161 13.29 3.88 -15.12
CA CYS A 161 13.74 4.46 -13.85
C CYS A 161 12.65 5.26 -13.09
N LEU A 162 11.69 5.87 -13.79
CA LEU A 162 10.72 6.78 -13.17
C LEU A 162 9.53 6.11 -12.44
N LEU A 163 9.30 4.81 -12.64
CA LEU A 163 8.20 4.08 -11.96
C LEU A 163 8.69 3.07 -10.88
N THR A 164 10.01 2.88 -10.74
CA THR A 164 10.60 1.89 -9.81
C THR A 164 11.24 2.49 -8.55
N LEU A 165 11.20 3.81 -8.37
CA LEU A 165 11.79 4.53 -7.22
C LEU A 165 10.95 4.43 -5.91
N LEU A 166 10.25 3.31 -5.67
CA LEU A 166 9.45 3.13 -4.45
C LEU A 166 9.56 1.72 -3.84
N VAL A 167 10.33 0.82 -4.47
CA VAL A 167 10.33 -0.62 -4.15
C VAL A 167 11.41 -1.00 -3.13
N CYS A 168 12.41 -0.14 -2.89
CA CYS A 168 13.47 -0.42 -1.91
C CYS A 168 13.22 0.22 -0.54
N ASP A 169 12.14 0.99 -0.36
CA ASP A 169 12.14 1.99 0.69
C ASP A 169 11.75 1.48 2.08
N ALA A 170 10.93 0.43 2.13
CA ALA A 170 10.36 -0.05 3.38
C ALA A 170 11.26 -1.01 4.17
N VAL A 171 12.33 -1.57 3.58
CA VAL A 171 13.09 -2.66 4.25
C VAL A 171 13.85 -2.15 5.48
N GLN A 172 14.52 -1.00 5.37
CA GLN A 172 15.23 -0.42 6.53
C GLN A 172 14.25 0.05 7.61
N ALA A 173 13.14 0.67 7.19
CA ALA A 173 12.06 1.07 8.11
C ALA A 173 11.51 -0.14 8.90
N VAL A 174 11.32 -1.29 8.26
CA VAL A 174 10.90 -2.53 8.94
C VAL A 174 11.93 -2.97 9.98
N THR A 175 13.23 -2.96 9.64
CA THR A 175 14.27 -3.34 10.62
C THR A 175 14.34 -2.41 11.83
N TYR A 176 14.11 -1.10 11.65
CA TYR A 176 14.07 -0.16 12.78
C TYR A 176 12.86 -0.35 13.68
N ILE A 177 11.71 -0.74 13.10
CA ILE A 177 10.50 -1.07 13.87
C ILE A 177 10.70 -2.39 14.62
N GLU A 178 11.23 -3.43 13.97
CA GLU A 178 11.48 -4.75 14.58
C GLU A 178 12.50 -4.65 15.74
N GLN A 179 13.45 -3.71 15.66
CA GLN A 179 14.40 -3.41 16.75
C GLN A 179 13.78 -2.58 17.89
N GLY A 180 12.58 -2.03 17.71
CA GLY A 180 11.88 -1.22 18.72
C GLY A 180 12.40 0.22 18.83
N HIS A 181 12.93 0.81 17.76
CA HIS A 181 13.41 2.19 17.78
C HIS A 181 12.31 3.24 17.58
N VAL A 182 11.12 2.84 17.15
CA VAL A 182 10.00 3.72 16.82
C VAL A 182 8.88 3.58 17.84
N ARG A 183 8.28 4.69 18.24
CA ARG A 183 7.06 4.76 19.05
C ARG A 183 5.98 5.60 18.37
N VAL A 184 4.72 5.34 18.71
CA VAL A 184 3.59 6.18 18.30
C VAL A 184 2.91 6.67 19.56
N GLY A 185 3.04 7.96 19.84
CA GLY A 185 2.64 8.50 21.14
C GLY A 185 3.55 7.96 22.26
N PRO A 186 3.00 7.47 23.38
CA PRO A 186 3.79 6.99 24.51
C PRO A 186 4.37 5.58 24.31
N ASP A 187 3.72 4.74 23.48
CA ASP A 187 4.01 3.31 23.43
C ASP A 187 4.98 2.94 22.29
N PRO A 188 6.05 2.17 22.55
CA PRO A 188 6.94 1.63 21.52
C PRO A 188 6.24 0.53 20.71
N ILE A 189 6.43 0.53 19.38
CA ILE A 189 5.80 -0.43 18.47
C ILE A 189 6.86 -1.33 17.86
N THR A 190 6.65 -2.65 17.96
CA THR A 190 7.52 -3.68 17.37
C THR A 190 6.97 -4.26 16.07
N ASP A 191 5.68 -4.07 15.79
CA ASP A 191 5.01 -4.69 14.64
C ASP A 191 5.02 -3.78 13.39
N PRO A 192 5.69 -4.17 12.29
CA PRO A 192 5.72 -3.38 11.04
C PRO A 192 4.38 -3.39 10.28
N ALA A 193 3.44 -4.24 10.69
CA ALA A 193 2.08 -4.31 10.16
C ALA A 193 1.12 -3.31 10.83
N PHE A 194 1.56 -2.59 11.86
CA PHE A 194 0.73 -1.59 12.53
C PHE A 194 0.26 -0.51 11.56
N LEU A 195 -1.03 -0.16 11.64
CA LEU A 195 -1.71 0.72 10.70
C LEU A 195 -1.93 2.08 11.36
N VAL A 196 -1.24 3.10 10.86
CA VAL A 196 -1.23 4.44 11.45
C VAL A 196 -2.36 5.27 10.84
N THR A 197 -3.24 5.77 11.71
CA THR A 197 -4.32 6.68 11.31
C THR A 197 -3.79 8.09 11.04
N ARG A 198 -4.59 8.93 10.39
CA ARG A 198 -4.17 10.29 10.03
C ARG A 198 -3.80 11.13 11.26
N ASN A 199 -4.51 10.94 12.36
CA ASN A 199 -4.30 11.71 13.59
C ASN A 199 -3.10 11.19 14.41
N MET A 200 -2.76 9.90 14.24
CA MET A 200 -1.63 9.28 14.93
C MET A 200 -0.29 9.52 14.24
N GLU A 201 -0.31 9.93 12.97
CA GLU A 201 0.89 10.18 12.16
C GLU A 201 1.79 11.26 12.78
N ASP A 202 1.20 12.29 13.40
CA ASP A 202 1.95 13.40 14.01
C ASP A 202 2.70 12.99 15.30
N PHE A 203 2.30 11.87 15.93
CA PHE A 203 2.91 11.37 17.16
C PHE A 203 3.95 10.27 16.91
N VAL A 204 4.26 9.97 15.66
CA VAL A 204 5.32 9.01 15.29
C VAL A 204 6.67 9.66 15.60
N THR A 205 7.41 9.12 16.57
CA THR A 205 8.73 9.64 16.97
C THR A 205 9.70 8.50 17.31
N TRP A 206 11.00 8.81 17.35
CA TRP A 206 12.00 7.89 17.87
C TRP A 206 11.80 7.66 19.37
N VAL A 207 12.06 6.44 19.84
CA VAL A 207 12.16 6.13 21.26
C VAL A 207 13.36 6.89 21.85
N ASP A 208 13.20 7.43 23.05
CA ASP A 208 14.21 8.30 23.68
C ASP A 208 15.53 7.57 23.95
N THR A 209 15.49 6.27 24.26
CA THR A 209 16.67 5.42 24.46
C THR A 209 17.34 4.96 23.17
N SER A 210 16.77 5.28 22.00
CA SER A 210 17.26 4.75 20.73
C SER A 210 18.60 5.37 20.30
N LYS A 211 19.49 4.52 19.78
CA LYS A 211 20.77 4.96 19.21
C LYS A 211 20.59 5.87 17.98
N LEU A 212 19.50 5.68 17.24
CA LEU A 212 19.16 6.50 16.07
C LEU A 212 18.85 7.93 16.49
N LYS A 213 18.06 8.13 17.56
CA LYS A 213 17.78 9.47 18.09
C LYS A 213 19.06 10.17 18.54
N ARG A 214 19.93 9.47 19.28
CA ARG A 214 21.24 9.99 19.70
C ARG A 214 22.12 10.37 18.50
N HIS A 215 22.10 9.59 17.42
CA HIS A 215 22.85 9.90 16.21
C HIS A 215 22.35 11.16 15.51
N VAL A 216 21.03 11.34 15.41
CA VAL A 216 20.40 12.54 14.83
C VAL A 216 20.70 13.78 15.68
N GLN A 217 20.54 13.70 17.01
CA GLN A 217 20.85 14.80 17.91
C GLN A 217 22.33 15.19 17.86
N LYS A 218 23.22 14.19 17.80
CA LYS A 218 24.66 14.42 17.62
C LYS A 218 24.98 15.10 16.30
N TYR A 219 24.28 14.76 15.22
CA TYR A 219 24.45 15.41 13.92
C TYR A 219 23.99 16.88 13.94
N ASN A 220 22.94 17.18 14.71
CA ASN A 220 22.43 18.53 14.87
C ASN A 220 23.18 19.36 15.93
N ASP A 221 24.21 18.80 16.59
CA ASP A 221 24.89 19.41 17.75
C ASP A 221 23.95 19.74 18.93
N GLU A 222 22.82 19.03 19.04
CA GLU A 222 21.79 19.18 20.09
C GLU A 222 21.87 18.08 21.16
N LEU A 223 22.93 17.27 21.14
CA LEU A 223 23.09 16.17 22.08
C LEU A 223 23.46 16.71 23.46
N ASP A 224 22.54 16.57 24.42
CA ASP A 224 22.81 16.86 25.82
C ASP A 224 23.52 15.66 26.48
N ASP A 225 24.62 15.92 27.19
CA ASP A 225 25.43 14.89 27.83
C ASP A 225 24.69 14.17 28.97
N PHE A 226 23.63 14.76 29.53
CA PHE A 226 22.80 14.11 30.57
C PHE A 226 22.02 12.89 30.05
N ASP A 227 21.60 12.90 28.77
CA ASP A 227 20.85 11.79 28.15
C ASP A 227 21.72 10.55 27.86
N LEU A 228 23.04 10.65 28.01
CA LEU A 228 24.00 9.54 27.81
C LEU A 228 24.10 8.61 29.03
N MET A 229 23.71 9.08 30.23
CA MET A 229 23.82 8.33 31.48
C MET A 229 22.57 7.50 31.84
N ALA A 230 21.50 7.62 31.05
CA ALA A 230 20.27 6.83 31.15
C ALA A 230 20.23 5.70 30.11
#